data_AF-A0A9E3V0S4-F1
#
_entry.id   AF-A0A9E3V0S4-F1
#
_cell.length_a   1.000
_cell.length_b   1.000
_cell.length_c   1.000
_cell.angle_alpha   90.00
_cell.angle_beta   90.00
_cell.angle_gamma   90.00
#
_symmetry.space_group_name_H-M   'P 1'
#
loop_
_entity.id
_entity.type
_entity.pdbx_description
1 polymer ?
#
loop_
_entity_poly.entity_id
_entity_poly.type
_entity_poly.pdbx_seq_one_letter_code
_entity_poly.pdbx_strand_id
1 'polypeptide(L)'
;MRESAQNRLSNALVLDASSAVELMTPDPISIHQDTALPEAVRLLMEKDISAVPVLDETGRPVGVLSRTDLVRYLHKEVWGRTLASSHGVSLAPSAPPGAAEHHAPAAPSVREVMTPAILSVPPTATAVEVVAHLLGLGNVHRVFVEDNAGVLIGVVSARDVLRKLHRPEVQ
;
A
#
# COMPACT_ATOMS: atom_id res chain seq x y z
N MET A 1 -37.70 15.84 -19.42
CA MET A 1 -36.68 14.81 -19.73
C MET A 1 -35.33 15.41 -20.12
N ARG A 2 -35.16 16.11 -21.27
CA ARG A 2 -33.84 16.66 -21.68
C ARG A 2 -33.17 17.52 -20.59
N GLU A 3 -33.92 18.47 -20.04
CA GLU A 3 -33.55 19.33 -18.91
C GLU A 3 -33.03 18.56 -17.67
N SER A 4 -33.64 17.39 -17.39
CA SER A 4 -33.28 16.49 -16.29
C SER A 4 -31.95 15.74 -16.52
N ALA A 5 -31.45 15.69 -17.76
CA ALA A 5 -30.12 15.19 -18.09
C ALA A 5 -29.08 16.32 -17.98
N GLN A 6 -29.40 17.50 -18.53
CA GLN A 6 -28.52 18.68 -18.47
C GLN A 6 -28.18 19.06 -17.01
N ASN A 7 -29.17 19.05 -16.12
CA ASN A 7 -29.00 19.37 -14.70
C ASN A 7 -28.27 18.27 -13.87
N ARG A 8 -28.02 17.10 -14.47
CA ARG A 8 -27.10 16.09 -13.90
C ARG A 8 -25.66 16.34 -14.33
N LEU A 9 -25.45 16.73 -15.58
CA LEU A 9 -24.12 17.02 -16.13
C LEU A 9 -23.48 18.25 -15.46
N SER A 10 -24.27 19.29 -15.16
CA SER A 10 -23.81 20.48 -14.40
C SER A 10 -23.43 20.20 -12.94
N ASN A 11 -23.83 19.05 -12.37
CA ASN A 11 -23.47 18.62 -11.03
C ASN A 11 -22.52 17.42 -11.01
N ALA A 12 -22.11 16.91 -12.18
CA ALA A 12 -21.16 15.82 -12.28
C ALA A 12 -19.75 16.29 -11.86
N LEU A 13 -19.00 15.38 -11.24
CA LEU A 13 -17.55 15.53 -11.13
C LEU A 13 -16.90 14.96 -12.39
N VAL A 14 -16.01 15.73 -12.99
CA VAL A 14 -15.21 15.39 -14.17
C VAL A 14 -13.77 15.15 -13.73
N LEU A 15 -13.12 14.16 -14.33
CA LEU A 15 -11.73 13.79 -14.04
C LEU A 15 -10.79 14.48 -15.04
N ASP A 16 -9.95 15.37 -14.54
CA ASP A 16 -8.88 16.06 -15.29
C ASP A 16 -7.67 15.12 -15.49
N ALA A 17 -7.88 13.97 -16.13
CA ALA A 17 -6.80 13.08 -16.57
C ALA A 17 -7.29 12.10 -17.63
N SER A 18 -6.48 11.88 -18.68
CA SER A 18 -6.74 10.86 -19.71
C SER A 18 -6.02 9.53 -19.43
N SER A 19 -4.87 9.57 -18.74
CA SER A 19 -3.93 8.45 -18.60
C SER A 19 -3.41 8.24 -17.17
N ALA A 20 -2.76 7.10 -16.92
CA ALA A 20 -2.12 6.77 -15.65
C ALA A 20 -1.01 7.78 -15.28
N VAL A 21 -0.21 8.24 -16.24
CA VAL A 21 0.86 9.23 -16.01
C VAL A 21 0.32 10.62 -15.64
N GLU A 22 -0.88 10.99 -16.08
CA GLU A 22 -1.57 12.23 -15.66
C GLU A 22 -2.23 12.12 -14.26
N LEU A 23 -2.49 10.89 -13.80
CA LEU A 23 -3.04 10.62 -12.48
C LEU A 23 -1.98 10.38 -11.40
N MET A 24 -0.79 9.89 -11.75
CA MET A 24 0.15 9.37 -10.76
C MET A 24 0.84 10.47 -9.94
N THR A 25 1.12 10.15 -8.68
CA THR A 25 2.24 10.76 -7.97
C THR A 25 3.52 10.05 -8.44
N PRO A 26 4.47 10.75 -9.08
CA PRO A 26 5.76 10.17 -9.51
C PRO A 26 6.69 9.91 -8.33
N ASP A 27 7.80 9.22 -8.57
CA ASP A 27 8.90 8.97 -7.62
C ASP A 27 8.41 8.49 -6.22
N PRO A 28 7.58 7.42 -6.15
CA PRO A 28 6.96 6.99 -4.91
C PRO A 28 8.00 6.46 -3.92
N ILE A 29 7.94 6.95 -2.67
CA ILE A 29 8.76 6.40 -1.56
C ILE A 29 8.51 4.90 -1.44
N SER A 30 9.56 4.13 -1.66
CA SER A 30 9.60 2.68 -1.71
C SER A 30 10.53 2.11 -0.65
N ILE A 31 10.60 0.79 -0.56
CA ILE A 31 11.52 0.07 0.33
C ILE A 31 12.04 -1.20 -0.37
N HIS A 32 13.23 -1.67 0.00
CA HIS A 32 13.75 -2.93 -0.55
C HIS A 32 13.18 -4.15 0.18
N GLN A 33 13.05 -5.26 -0.53
CA GLN A 33 12.45 -6.50 -0.03
C GLN A 33 13.20 -7.14 1.15
N ASP A 34 14.51 -6.93 1.29
CA ASP A 34 15.35 -7.46 2.38
C ASP A 34 15.50 -6.49 3.56
N THR A 35 15.00 -5.24 3.45
CA THR A 35 15.05 -4.27 4.56
C THR A 35 14.41 -4.86 5.82
N ALA A 36 14.99 -4.62 6.99
CA ALA A 36 14.47 -5.14 8.25
C ALA A 36 13.15 -4.44 8.63
N LEU A 37 12.14 -5.19 9.07
CA LEU A 37 10.80 -4.67 9.39
C LEU A 37 10.81 -3.45 10.36
N PRO A 38 11.67 -3.37 11.40
CA PRO A 38 11.71 -2.20 12.27
C PRO A 38 12.12 -0.90 11.57
N GLU A 39 12.94 -0.99 10.52
CA GLU A 39 13.32 0.14 9.67
C GLU A 39 12.15 0.54 8.74
N ALA A 40 11.46 -0.46 8.19
CA ALA A 40 10.23 -0.24 7.40
C ALA A 40 9.12 0.44 8.22
N VAL A 41 8.95 0.06 9.50
CA VAL A 41 8.01 0.68 10.43
C VAL A 41 8.41 2.14 10.70
N ARG A 42 9.70 2.43 10.92
CA ARG A 42 10.20 3.81 11.06
C ARG A 42 9.90 4.64 9.81
N LEU A 43 10.20 4.14 8.62
CA LEU A 43 9.91 4.82 7.35
C LEU A 43 8.42 5.17 7.21
N LEU A 44 7.52 4.23 7.50
CA LEU A 44 6.07 4.46 7.46
C LEU A 44 5.61 5.52 8.47
N MET A 45 6.21 5.56 9.66
CA MET A 45 5.90 6.55 10.71
C MET A 45 6.48 7.93 10.40
N GLU A 46 7.76 8.03 10.05
CA GLU A 46 8.49 9.28 9.80
C GLU A 46 8.00 10.04 8.55
N LYS A 47 7.34 9.34 7.61
CA LYS A 47 6.77 9.94 6.39
C LYS A 47 5.24 10.11 6.46
N ASP A 48 4.58 9.68 7.54
CA ASP A 48 3.12 9.48 7.65
C ASP A 48 2.51 8.76 6.42
N ILE A 49 3.09 7.61 6.08
CA ILE A 49 2.66 6.81 4.93
C ILE A 49 1.91 5.56 5.42
N SER A 50 0.76 5.27 4.81
CA SER A 50 -0.08 4.12 5.15
C SER A 50 0.38 2.80 4.52
N ALA A 51 1.11 2.86 3.40
CA ALA A 51 1.72 1.72 2.72
C ALA A 51 2.86 2.15 1.78
N VAL A 52 3.85 1.29 1.55
CA VAL A 52 4.93 1.50 0.56
C VAL A 52 5.00 0.33 -0.43
N PRO A 53 5.32 0.60 -1.72
CA PRO A 53 5.78 -0.45 -2.63
C PRO A 53 7.09 -1.05 -2.14
N VAL A 54 7.18 -2.37 -2.23
CA VAL A 54 8.39 -3.14 -1.95
C VAL A 54 9.06 -3.49 -3.28
N LEU A 55 10.35 -3.19 -3.42
CA LEU A 55 11.13 -3.41 -4.64
C LEU A 55 12.15 -4.53 -4.46
N ASP A 56 12.48 -5.19 -5.59
CA ASP A 56 13.65 -6.06 -5.69
C ASP A 56 14.95 -5.28 -6.00
N GLU A 57 16.05 -6.02 -6.18
CA GLU A 57 17.39 -5.50 -6.51
C GLU A 57 17.45 -4.79 -7.88
N THR A 58 16.47 -5.00 -8.76
CA THR A 58 16.37 -4.39 -10.09
C THR A 58 15.47 -3.16 -10.12
N GLY A 59 14.90 -2.77 -8.98
CA GLY A 59 13.94 -1.67 -8.88
C GLY A 59 12.52 -2.05 -9.31
N ARG A 60 12.25 -3.35 -9.53
CA ARG A 60 10.92 -3.85 -9.88
C ARG A 60 10.09 -4.04 -8.62
N PRO A 61 8.83 -3.59 -8.59
CA PRO A 61 7.96 -3.82 -7.45
C PRO A 61 7.53 -5.29 -7.35
N VAL A 62 7.55 -5.84 -6.13
CA VAL A 62 7.27 -7.27 -5.84
C VAL A 62 6.12 -7.48 -4.83
N GLY A 63 5.72 -6.42 -4.12
CA GLY A 63 4.63 -6.45 -3.15
C GLY A 63 4.36 -5.09 -2.51
N VAL A 64 3.50 -5.09 -1.50
CA VAL A 64 3.14 -3.88 -0.74
C VAL A 64 3.25 -4.16 0.76
N LEU A 65 3.96 -3.30 1.48
CA LEU A 65 3.92 -3.29 2.95
C LEU A 65 2.98 -2.19 3.42
N SER A 66 1.87 -2.55 4.08
CA SER A 66 0.92 -1.60 4.65
C SER A 66 0.82 -1.66 6.18
N ARG A 67 0.24 -0.63 6.80
CA ARG A 67 -0.13 -0.65 8.22
C ARG A 67 -1.04 -1.84 8.57
N THR A 68 -1.86 -2.31 7.64
CA THR A 68 -2.72 -3.48 7.84
C THR A 68 -1.90 -4.78 7.88
N ASP A 69 -0.82 -4.88 7.12
CA ASP A 69 0.04 -6.07 7.10
C ASP A 69 0.91 -6.14 8.36
N LEU A 70 1.37 -4.98 8.87
CA LEU A 70 1.95 -4.88 10.22
C LEU A 70 0.99 -5.39 11.30
N VAL A 71 -0.30 -5.01 11.25
CA VAL A 71 -1.32 -5.51 12.18
C VAL A 71 -1.57 -7.02 12.01
N ARG A 72 -1.62 -7.54 10.77
CA ARG A 72 -1.71 -8.99 10.51
C ARG A 72 -0.52 -9.76 11.10
N TYR A 73 0.69 -9.23 10.93
CA TYR A 73 1.93 -9.82 11.46
C TYR A 73 1.93 -9.80 12.99
N LEU A 74 1.66 -8.66 13.62
CA LEU A 74 1.55 -8.55 15.08
C LEU A 74 0.47 -9.49 15.65
N HIS A 75 -0.66 -9.67 14.94
CA HIS A 75 -1.68 -10.64 15.34
C HIS A 75 -1.14 -12.08 15.32
N LYS A 76 -0.47 -12.50 14.23
CA LYS A 76 0.20 -13.82 14.17
C LYS A 76 1.18 -14.01 15.31
N GLU A 77 2.04 -13.02 15.56
CA GLU A 77 3.13 -13.08 16.53
C GLU A 77 2.65 -13.13 17.99
N VAL A 78 1.64 -12.34 18.35
CA VAL A 78 1.13 -12.25 19.72
C VAL A 78 0.20 -13.43 20.04
N TRP A 79 -0.73 -13.77 19.14
CA TRP A 79 -1.64 -14.91 19.37
C TRP A 79 -0.96 -16.26 19.15
N GLY A 80 0.02 -16.39 18.23
CA GLY A 80 0.80 -17.62 18.06
C GLY A 80 1.54 -18.02 19.34
N ARG A 81 2.23 -17.05 19.97
CA ARG A 81 2.88 -17.26 21.29
C ARG A 81 1.89 -17.53 22.42
N THR A 82 0.69 -16.94 22.36
CA THR A 82 -0.37 -17.20 23.35
C THR A 82 -0.93 -18.62 23.21
N LEU A 83 -1.16 -19.11 21.98
CA LEU A 83 -1.73 -20.44 21.73
C LEU A 83 -0.72 -21.58 21.91
N ALA A 84 0.58 -21.35 21.70
CA ALA A 84 1.62 -22.33 22.06
C ALA A 84 1.62 -22.66 23.57
N SER A 85 1.14 -21.73 24.41
CA SER A 85 1.03 -21.87 25.87
C SER A 85 -0.21 -22.64 26.34
N SER A 86 -0.90 -23.41 25.47
CA SER A 86 -2.18 -24.09 25.78
C SER A 86 -2.07 -25.35 26.67
N HIS A 87 -1.16 -25.36 27.64
CA HIS A 87 -1.10 -26.33 28.74
C HIS A 87 -1.08 -25.65 30.13
N GLY A 88 -1.84 -24.55 30.26
CA GLY A 88 -2.18 -23.96 31.56
C GLY A 88 -1.53 -22.61 31.85
N VAL A 89 -2.40 -21.62 32.14
CA VAL A 89 -2.24 -20.46 33.04
C VAL A 89 -0.87 -20.39 33.75
N SER A 90 -0.04 -19.34 33.62
CA SER A 90 -0.44 -17.92 33.72
C SER A 90 0.61 -16.89 33.26
N LEU A 91 0.12 -15.64 33.14
CA LEU A 91 0.83 -14.35 33.32
C LEU A 91 1.91 -13.91 32.32
N ALA A 92 2.10 -12.60 32.27
CA ALA A 92 3.09 -11.93 31.43
C ALA A 92 4.53 -12.18 31.93
N PRO A 93 5.53 -12.21 31.04
CA PRO A 93 6.91 -12.47 31.44
C PRO A 93 7.51 -11.30 32.21
N SER A 94 7.63 -11.44 33.53
CA SER A 94 8.78 -10.86 34.24
C SER A 94 10.03 -11.56 33.72
N ALA A 95 10.90 -10.82 33.04
CA ALA A 95 12.12 -11.40 32.45
C ALA A 95 13.00 -11.99 33.57
N PRO A 96 13.44 -13.26 33.48
CA PRO A 96 14.27 -13.87 34.51
C PRO A 96 15.66 -13.21 34.54
N PRO A 97 16.14 -12.73 35.71
CA PRO A 97 17.47 -12.15 35.82
C PRO A 97 18.53 -13.23 35.57
N GLY A 98 19.43 -12.98 34.62
CA GLY A 98 20.47 -13.94 34.25
C GLY A 98 20.11 -14.92 33.14
N ALA A 99 19.07 -14.65 32.33
CA ALA A 99 18.92 -15.33 31.04
C ALA A 99 20.17 -15.07 30.19
N ALA A 100 20.90 -16.14 29.86
CA ALA A 100 22.08 -16.09 28.99
C ALA A 100 21.72 -15.50 27.62
N GLU A 101 22.73 -15.01 26.89
CA GLU A 101 22.64 -14.26 25.63
C GLU A 101 21.98 -15.05 24.49
N HIS A 102 20.66 -15.21 24.58
CA HIS A 102 19.82 -15.60 23.46
C HIS A 102 19.86 -14.43 22.47
N HIS A 103 20.60 -14.62 21.39
CA HIS A 103 20.56 -13.75 20.22
C HIS A 103 19.08 -13.51 19.89
N ALA A 104 18.62 -12.26 20.03
CA ALA A 104 17.24 -11.94 19.72
C ALA A 104 17.00 -12.36 18.26
N PRO A 105 15.90 -13.07 17.95
CA PRO A 105 15.65 -13.55 16.60
C PRO A 105 15.73 -12.35 15.66
N ALA A 106 16.54 -12.50 14.59
CA ALA A 106 16.74 -11.43 13.62
C ALA A 106 15.38 -10.93 13.16
N ALA A 107 15.19 -9.60 13.20
CA ALA A 107 13.89 -9.03 12.86
C ALA A 107 13.55 -9.41 11.40
N PRO A 108 12.31 -9.81 11.11
CA PRO A 108 11.95 -10.30 9.79
C PRO A 108 12.20 -9.23 8.73
N SER A 109 12.54 -9.68 7.53
CA SER A 109 12.64 -8.84 6.34
C SER A 109 11.25 -8.41 5.85
N VAL A 110 11.17 -7.31 5.10
CA VAL A 110 9.91 -6.80 4.53
C VAL A 110 9.20 -7.88 3.67
N ARG A 111 9.94 -8.69 2.91
CA ARG A 111 9.41 -9.80 2.09
C ARG A 111 8.62 -10.86 2.87
N GLU A 112 8.87 -11.03 4.16
CA GLU A 112 8.15 -12.00 5.02
C GLU A 112 6.79 -11.48 5.50
N VAL A 113 6.58 -10.16 5.44
CA VAL A 113 5.43 -9.47 6.07
C VAL A 113 4.54 -8.75 5.06
N MET A 114 5.10 -8.31 3.92
CA MET A 114 4.33 -7.66 2.85
C MET A 114 3.17 -8.52 2.34
N THR A 115 2.12 -7.87 1.84
CA THR A 115 1.20 -8.55 0.91
C THR A 115 1.95 -8.73 -0.42
N PRO A 116 2.17 -9.97 -0.90
CA PRO A 116 2.81 -10.21 -2.19
C PRO A 116 1.84 -9.90 -3.33
N ALA A 117 2.42 -9.64 -4.50
CA ALA A 117 1.74 -9.10 -5.67
C ALA A 117 1.26 -7.64 -5.50
N ILE A 118 1.10 -7.02 -6.67
CA ILE A 118 0.80 -5.62 -6.90
C ILE A 118 -0.18 -5.56 -8.07
N LEU A 119 -0.88 -4.43 -8.21
CA LEU A 119 -1.63 -4.13 -9.43
C LEU A 119 -0.91 -3.00 -10.15
N SER A 120 -0.27 -3.34 -11.27
CA SER A 120 0.55 -2.42 -12.05
C SER A 120 -0.02 -2.20 -13.45
N VAL A 121 0.20 -1.00 -13.98
CA VAL A 121 -0.21 -0.57 -15.31
C VAL A 121 0.93 0.19 -16.02
N PRO A 122 1.00 0.21 -17.35
CA PRO A 122 1.89 1.13 -18.07
C PRO A 122 1.42 2.59 -17.89
N PRO A 123 2.31 3.60 -18.05
CA PRO A 123 1.96 5.02 -17.97
C PRO A 123 0.86 5.45 -18.96
N THR A 124 0.71 4.71 -20.06
CA THR A 124 -0.29 4.91 -21.11
C THR A 124 -1.64 4.25 -20.84
N ALA A 125 -1.80 3.51 -19.74
CA ALA A 125 -3.10 2.93 -19.35
C ALA A 125 -4.14 4.04 -19.11
N THR A 126 -5.41 3.77 -19.37
CA THR A 126 -6.42 4.83 -19.37
C THR A 126 -6.79 5.26 -17.95
N ALA A 127 -7.12 6.53 -17.74
CA ALA A 127 -7.59 7.00 -16.43
C ALA A 127 -8.84 6.25 -15.94
N VAL A 128 -9.73 5.84 -16.86
CA VAL A 128 -10.93 5.03 -16.56
C VAL A 128 -10.55 3.63 -16.06
N GLU A 129 -9.57 2.97 -16.70
CA GLU A 129 -9.05 1.67 -16.29
C GLU A 129 -8.38 1.73 -14.91
N VAL A 130 -7.54 2.74 -14.66
CA VAL A 130 -6.91 2.98 -13.35
C VAL A 130 -7.96 3.23 -12.26
N VAL A 131 -8.99 4.03 -12.55
CA VAL A 131 -10.10 4.28 -11.62
C VAL A 131 -10.94 3.02 -11.38
N ALA A 132 -11.18 2.19 -12.41
CA ALA A 132 -11.89 0.92 -12.27
C ALA A 132 -11.11 -0.08 -11.40
N HIS A 133 -9.78 -0.09 -11.51
CA HIS A 133 -8.90 -0.88 -10.65
C HIS A 133 -8.89 -0.38 -9.18
N LEU A 134 -8.97 0.94 -8.95
CA LEU A 134 -8.99 1.55 -7.61
C LEU A 134 -10.36 1.52 -6.91
N LEU A 135 -11.46 1.46 -7.67
CA LEU A 135 -12.84 1.50 -7.17
C LEU A 135 -13.62 0.19 -7.37
N GLY A 136 -12.99 -0.83 -7.94
CA GLY A 136 -13.56 -2.16 -8.12
C GLY A 136 -13.75 -2.94 -6.82
N LEU A 137 -14.29 -4.16 -6.91
CA LEU A 137 -14.59 -5.04 -5.76
C LEU A 137 -13.34 -5.68 -5.10
N GLY A 138 -12.19 -5.04 -5.17
CA GLY A 138 -10.93 -5.51 -4.60
C GLY A 138 -10.36 -4.53 -3.56
N ASN A 139 -9.59 -5.05 -2.60
CA ASN A 139 -8.93 -4.23 -1.55
C ASN A 139 -7.70 -3.45 -2.07
N VAL A 140 -7.71 -3.02 -3.33
CA VAL A 140 -6.56 -2.43 -4.02
C VAL A 140 -6.59 -0.92 -3.87
N HIS A 141 -6.07 -0.43 -2.75
CA HIS A 141 -6.04 1.01 -2.43
C HIS A 141 -5.06 1.83 -3.29
N ARG A 142 -4.21 1.17 -4.08
CA ARG A 142 -3.18 1.75 -4.94
C ARG A 142 -2.95 0.90 -6.19
N VAL A 143 -2.82 1.56 -7.32
CA VAL A 143 -2.31 1.03 -8.59
C VAL A 143 -0.91 1.60 -8.80
N PHE A 144 0.04 0.77 -9.18
CA PHE A 144 1.41 1.18 -9.48
C PHE A 144 1.57 1.45 -10.98
N VAL A 145 2.49 2.34 -11.32
CA VAL A 145 2.80 2.66 -12.72
C VAL A 145 4.23 2.21 -13.00
N GLU A 146 4.37 1.27 -13.93
CA GLU A 146 5.64 0.69 -14.35
C GLU A 146 5.99 1.13 -15.78
N ASP A 147 7.27 1.33 -16.06
CA ASP A 147 7.76 1.57 -17.41
C ASP A 147 7.87 0.26 -18.23
N ASN A 148 8.33 0.37 -19.48
CA ASN A 148 8.51 -0.79 -20.36
C ASN A 148 9.60 -1.78 -19.90
N ALA A 149 10.41 -1.43 -18.89
CA ALA A 149 11.39 -2.31 -18.25
C ALA A 149 10.87 -2.93 -16.94
N GLY A 150 9.65 -2.58 -16.50
CA GLY A 150 9.05 -2.99 -15.22
C GLY A 150 9.53 -2.16 -14.02
N VAL A 151 10.22 -1.04 -14.24
CA VAL A 151 10.70 -0.17 -13.17
C VAL A 151 9.54 0.68 -12.67
N LEU A 152 9.39 0.77 -11.34
CA LEU A 152 8.36 1.60 -10.72
C LEU A 152 8.63 3.09 -10.95
N ILE A 153 7.77 3.77 -11.69
CA ILE A 153 7.87 5.22 -12.00
C ILE A 153 6.80 6.08 -11.32
N GLY A 154 5.74 5.47 -10.78
CA GLY A 154 4.65 6.22 -10.13
C GLY A 154 3.66 5.38 -9.37
N VAL A 155 2.77 6.04 -8.62
CA VAL A 155 1.65 5.40 -7.94
C VAL A 155 0.39 6.24 -8.06
N VAL A 156 -0.75 5.58 -8.27
CA VAL A 156 -2.08 6.18 -8.26
C VAL A 156 -2.88 5.60 -7.09
N SER A 157 -3.54 6.47 -6.34
CA SER A 157 -4.44 6.12 -5.25
C SER A 157 -5.76 6.87 -5.38
N ALA A 158 -6.75 6.50 -4.57
CA ALA A 158 -8.02 7.25 -4.49
C ALA A 158 -7.82 8.76 -4.18
N ARG A 159 -6.75 9.15 -3.47
CA ARG A 159 -6.42 10.57 -3.22
C ARG A 159 -6.00 11.30 -4.49
N ASP A 160 -5.35 10.62 -5.42
CA ASP A 160 -4.88 11.22 -6.67
C ASP A 160 -6.06 11.46 -7.62
N VAL A 161 -6.93 10.45 -7.75
CA VAL A 161 -8.22 10.58 -8.45
C VAL A 161 -9.04 11.74 -7.86
N LEU A 162 -9.21 11.79 -6.53
CA LEU A 162 -9.93 12.88 -5.85
C LEU A 162 -9.29 14.27 -6.07
N ARG A 163 -7.95 14.37 -6.19
CA ARG A 163 -7.26 15.63 -6.52
C ARG A 163 -7.49 16.09 -7.97
N LYS A 164 -7.80 15.16 -8.88
CA LYS A 164 -8.11 15.43 -10.28
C LYS A 164 -9.62 15.53 -10.58
N LEU A 165 -10.49 15.39 -9.58
CA LEU A 165 -11.92 15.65 -9.76
C LEU A 165 -12.26 17.13 -9.59
N HIS A 166 -12.88 17.72 -10.60
CA HIS A 166 -13.43 19.07 -10.57
C HIS A 166 -14.91 19.08 -11.01
N ARG A 167 -15.62 20.21 -10.85
CA ARG A 167 -16.89 20.44 -11.56
C ARG A 167 -16.59 21.13 -12.89
N PRO A 168 -17.29 20.80 -13.98
CA PRO A 168 -17.21 21.58 -15.21
C PRO A 168 -17.79 22.98 -14.98
N GLU A 169 -17.13 24.01 -15.50
CA GLU A 169 -17.69 25.36 -15.49
C GLU A 169 -18.90 25.41 -16.44
N VAL A 170 -20.00 26.00 -15.97
CA VAL A 170 -21.20 26.20 -16.79
C VAL A 170 -21.10 27.58 -17.45
N GLN A 171 -20.88 27.57 -18.76
CA GLN A 171 -21.03 28.73 -19.65
C GLN A 171 -22.48 28.85 -20.13
#